data_AF-A0A918C6G8-F1
#
_entry.id   AF-A0A918C6G8-F1
#
_cell.length_a   1.000
_cell.length_b   1.000
_cell.length_c   1.000
_cell.angle_alpha   90.00
_cell.angle_beta   90.00
_cell.angle_gamma   90.00
#
_symmetry.space_group_name_H-M   'P 1'
#
loop_
_entity.id
_entity.type
_entity.pdbx_description
1 polymer ?
#
loop_
_entity_poly.entity_id
_entity_poly.type
_entity_poly.pdbx_seq_one_letter_code
_entity_poly.pdbx_strand_id
1 'polypeptide(L)'
;MQVSINTLLNRAPLKSNSNERLRLGILKQDVLDRVWRFLKDRDIPPTNNAAEQSLRTVVMTRKVSQGSKTAAGAQTYMWIKFMVETARLRGQDPVAILTGLMC
;
A
#
# COMPACT_ATOMS: atom_id res chain seq x y z
N MET A 1 4.06 -28.50 -13.52
CA MET A 1 4.87 -27.39 -14.06
C MET A 1 4.98 -26.32 -12.97
N GLN A 2 5.89 -26.51 -12.02
CA GLN A 2 6.07 -25.58 -10.89
C GLN A 2 7.57 -25.51 -10.62
N VAL A 3 8.25 -24.59 -11.29
CA VAL A 3 9.54 -24.14 -10.75
C VAL A 3 9.18 -23.49 -9.42
N SER A 4 9.47 -24.18 -8.31
CA SER A 4 9.21 -23.68 -6.96
C SER A 4 9.80 -22.28 -6.84
N ILE A 5 9.04 -21.31 -6.31
CA ILE A 5 9.57 -19.95 -6.12
C ILE A 5 10.82 -19.94 -5.24
N ASN A 6 10.99 -20.94 -4.39
CA ASN A 6 12.23 -21.18 -3.66
C ASN A 6 13.43 -21.38 -4.60
N THR A 7 13.25 -22.14 -5.69
CA THR A 7 14.26 -22.29 -6.75
C THR A 7 14.53 -20.98 -7.49
N LEU A 8 13.57 -20.05 -7.54
CA LEU A 8 13.73 -18.70 -8.10
C LEU A 8 14.49 -17.76 -7.15
N LEU A 9 14.16 -17.82 -5.86
CA LEU A 9 14.71 -16.93 -4.85
C LEU A 9 16.10 -17.36 -4.37
N ASN A 10 16.43 -18.65 -4.46
CA ASN A 10 17.75 -19.19 -4.09
C ASN A 10 18.81 -19.01 -5.19
N ARG A 11 18.47 -18.37 -6.31
CA ARG A 11 19.41 -18.05 -7.39
C ARG A 11 20.29 -16.88 -6.95
N ALA A 12 21.38 -17.18 -6.28
CA ALA A 12 22.35 -16.20 -5.84
C ALA A 12 23.73 -16.44 -6.48
N PRO A 13 24.52 -15.39 -6.74
CA PRO A 13 24.15 -13.97 -6.71
C PRO A 13 23.48 -13.51 -8.02
N LEU A 14 22.54 -12.56 -7.93
CA LEU A 14 22.00 -11.89 -9.12
C LEU A 14 22.96 -10.80 -9.61
N LYS A 15 23.01 -10.57 -10.94
CA LYS A 15 23.97 -9.65 -11.57
C LYS A 15 23.88 -8.18 -11.13
N SER A 16 22.73 -7.74 -10.60
CA SER A 16 22.47 -6.33 -10.25
C SER A 16 22.12 -6.19 -8.78
N ASN A 17 22.71 -5.19 -8.13
CA ASN A 17 22.39 -4.83 -6.74
C ASN A 17 20.91 -4.53 -6.54
N SER A 18 20.24 -3.93 -7.54
CA SER A 18 18.79 -3.67 -7.48
C SER A 18 17.98 -4.98 -7.46
N ASN A 19 18.40 -5.95 -8.26
CA ASN A 19 17.76 -7.26 -8.31
C ASN A 19 18.01 -8.05 -7.04
N GLU A 20 19.21 -7.93 -6.47
CA GLU A 20 19.57 -8.56 -5.20
C GLU A 20 18.75 -7.98 -4.04
N ARG A 21 18.58 -6.66 -4.00
CA ARG A 21 17.72 -5.99 -3.03
C ARG A 21 16.26 -6.45 -3.15
N LEU A 22 15.74 -6.58 -4.37
CA LEU A 22 14.41 -7.11 -4.62
C LEU A 22 14.28 -8.57 -4.15
N ARG A 23 15.25 -9.42 -4.49
CA ARG A 23 15.33 -10.84 -4.09
C ARG A 23 15.28 -10.98 -2.58
N LEU A 24 16.13 -10.24 -1.87
CA LEU A 24 16.17 -10.23 -0.40
C LEU A 24 14.86 -9.71 0.20
N GLY A 25 14.24 -8.70 -0.42
CA GLY A 25 12.94 -8.18 -0.02
C GLY A 25 11.82 -9.22 -0.12
N ILE A 26 11.75 -9.95 -1.24
CA ILE A 26 10.77 -11.01 -1.45
C ILE A 26 11.02 -12.18 -0.48
N LEU A 27 12.27 -12.62 -0.34
CA LEU A 27 12.66 -13.67 0.62
C LEU A 27 12.23 -13.33 2.05
N LYS A 28 12.43 -12.08 2.48
CA LYS A 28 11.98 -11.62 3.78
C LYS A 28 10.47 -11.79 3.97
N GLN A 29 9.66 -11.49 2.94
CA GLN A 29 8.20 -11.66 3.04
C GLN A 29 7.78 -13.13 2.95
N ASP A 30 8.50 -13.95 2.20
CA ASP A 30 8.24 -15.39 2.06
C ASP A 30 8.49 -16.13 3.39
N VAL A 31 9.61 -15.83 4.07
CA VAL A 31 9.91 -16.35 5.41
C VAL A 31 8.84 -15.97 6.44
N LEU A 32 8.20 -14.81 6.27
CA LEU A 32 7.10 -14.36 7.13
C LEU A 32 5.72 -14.91 6.71
N ASP A 33 5.67 -15.79 5.71
CA ASP A 33 4.47 -16.35 5.12
C ASP A 33 3.45 -15.28 4.68
N ARG A 34 3.95 -14.22 4.03
CA ARG A 34 3.13 -13.10 3.54
C ARG A 34 2.91 -13.13 2.03
N VAL A 35 3.79 -13.78 1.26
CA VAL A 35 3.70 -13.82 -0.20
C VAL A 35 2.49 -14.63 -0.67
N TRP A 36 2.21 -15.76 -0.01
CA TRP A 36 1.19 -16.73 -0.43
C TRP A 36 0.04 -16.88 0.55
N ARG A 37 -0.09 -15.98 1.53
CA ARG A 37 -1.05 -16.17 2.62
C ARG A 37 -2.50 -16.28 2.15
N PHE A 38 -2.86 -15.52 1.11
CA PHE A 38 -4.19 -15.56 0.47
C PHE A 38 -4.56 -16.92 -0.14
N LEU A 39 -3.58 -17.80 -0.40
CA LEU A 39 -3.84 -19.17 -0.86
C LEU A 39 -4.20 -20.12 0.29
N LYS A 40 -3.79 -19.77 1.52
CA LYS A 40 -4.00 -20.58 2.74
C LYS A 40 -5.19 -20.10 3.55
N ASP A 41 -5.44 -18.79 3.52
CA ASP A 41 -6.49 -18.11 4.28
C ASP A 41 -7.45 -17.42 3.31
N ARG A 42 -8.72 -17.85 3.31
CA ARG A 42 -9.76 -17.34 2.41
C ARG A 42 -10.27 -15.96 2.81
N ASP A 43 -10.05 -15.54 4.05
CA ASP A 43 -10.45 -14.22 4.53
C ASP A 43 -9.48 -13.13 4.04
N ILE A 44 -8.31 -13.53 3.54
CA ILE A 44 -7.31 -12.62 2.97
C ILE A 44 -7.52 -12.55 1.45
N PRO A 45 -7.92 -11.39 0.90
CA PRO A 45 -8.13 -11.27 -0.53
C PRO A 45 -6.81 -11.37 -1.31
N PRO A 46 -6.82 -11.92 -2.54
CA PRO A 46 -5.66 -12.01 -3.43
C PRO A 46 -5.32 -10.66 -4.09
N THR A 47 -5.35 -9.58 -3.31
CA THR A 47 -5.14 -8.20 -3.76
C THR A 47 -4.16 -7.48 -2.83
N ASN A 48 -3.61 -6.35 -3.27
CA ASN A 48 -2.78 -5.51 -2.40
C ASN A 48 -3.52 -5.18 -1.09
N ASN A 49 -2.79 -4.99 0.00
CA ASN A 49 -3.39 -4.72 1.31
C ASN A 49 -4.22 -3.42 1.31
N ALA A 50 -5.17 -3.31 2.23
CA ALA A 50 -6.11 -2.17 2.30
C ALA A 50 -5.40 -0.81 2.39
N ALA A 51 -4.23 -0.75 3.04
CA ALA A 51 -3.43 0.46 3.14
C ALA A 51 -2.85 0.89 1.78
N GLU A 52 -2.31 -0.02 0.99
CA GLU A 52 -1.82 0.26 -0.36
C GLU A 52 -2.96 0.65 -1.31
N GLN A 53 -4.13 0.02 -1.17
CA GLN A 53 -5.30 0.38 -1.96
C GLN A 53 -5.76 1.81 -1.68
N SER A 54 -5.82 2.22 -0.41
CA SER A 54 -6.22 3.59 -0.04
C SER A 54 -5.24 4.65 -0.53
N LEU A 55 -3.94 4.32 -0.61
CA LEU A 55 -2.91 5.19 -1.19
C LEU A 55 -3.07 5.41 -2.71
N ARG A 56 -3.77 4.53 -3.43
CA ARG A 56 -3.94 4.65 -4.90
C ARG A 56 -4.58 5.98 -5.29
N THR A 57 -5.61 6.41 -4.55
CA THR A 57 -6.26 7.70 -4.79
C THR A 57 -5.29 8.86 -4.57
N VAL A 58 -4.46 8.81 -3.53
CA VAL A 58 -3.45 9.84 -3.26
C VAL A 58 -2.43 9.97 -4.39
N VAL A 59 -1.93 8.84 -4.89
CA VAL A 59 -0.97 8.81 -6.01
C VAL A 59 -1.62 9.36 -7.29
N MET A 60 -2.87 8.97 -7.58
CA MET A 60 -3.58 9.48 -8.75
C MET A 60 -3.81 10.98 -8.65
N THR A 61 -4.28 11.49 -7.51
CA THR A 61 -4.46 12.94 -7.30
C THR A 61 -3.15 13.68 -7.52
N ARG A 62 -2.04 13.23 -6.94
CA ARG A 62 -0.74 13.85 -7.14
C ARG A 62 -0.30 13.86 -8.62
N LYS A 63 -0.59 12.80 -9.37
CA LYS A 63 -0.27 12.72 -10.81
C LYS A 63 -1.09 13.72 -11.62
N VAL A 64 -2.40 13.81 -11.36
CA VAL A 64 -3.32 14.64 -12.15
C VAL A 64 -3.23 16.11 -11.79
N SER A 65 -3.20 16.46 -10.50
CA SER A 65 -3.18 17.86 -10.03
C SER A 65 -1.78 18.41 -9.76
N GLN A 66 -0.74 17.60 -9.97
CA GLN A 66 0.65 17.87 -9.58
C GLN A 66 0.85 18.06 -8.06
N GLY A 67 -0.19 17.80 -7.25
CA GLY A 67 -0.14 17.85 -5.80
C GLY A 67 0.09 19.26 -5.21
N SER A 68 0.32 19.32 -3.90
CA SER A 68 0.66 20.57 -3.22
C SER A 68 2.09 20.99 -3.55
N LYS A 69 2.30 22.29 -3.75
CA LYS A 69 3.63 22.91 -3.95
C LYS A 69 4.30 23.32 -2.64
N THR A 70 3.59 23.20 -1.51
CA THR A 70 4.10 23.52 -0.17
C THR A 70 3.98 22.33 0.76
N ALA A 71 4.89 22.22 1.74
CA ALA A 71 4.85 21.20 2.77
C ALA A 71 3.55 21.27 3.60
N ALA A 72 3.14 22.48 3.96
CA ALA A 72 1.88 22.72 4.68
C ALA A 72 0.67 22.19 3.89
N GLY A 73 0.56 22.51 2.60
CA GLY A 73 -0.57 22.01 1.79
C GLY A 73 -0.53 20.49 1.58
N ALA A 74 0.66 19.88 1.52
CA ALA A 74 0.80 18.42 1.44
C ALA A 74 0.33 17.76 2.74
N GLN A 75 0.68 18.35 3.88
CA GLN A 75 0.26 17.88 5.20
C GLN A 75 -1.26 18.04 5.38
N THR A 76 -1.85 19.19 5.00
CA THR A 76 -3.30 19.39 5.05
C THR A 76 -4.03 18.37 4.18
N TYR A 77 -3.56 18.11 2.96
CA TYR A 77 -4.13 17.09 2.09
C TYR A 77 -4.08 15.70 2.75
N MET A 78 -2.97 15.34 3.40
CA MET A 78 -2.84 14.08 4.12
C MET A 78 -3.85 13.98 5.27
N TRP A 79 -4.03 15.04 6.07
CA TRP A 79 -5.02 15.06 7.15
C TRP A 79 -6.45 14.88 6.65
N ILE A 80 -6.83 15.62 5.61
CA ILE A 80 -8.15 15.49 4.98
C ILE A 80 -8.36 14.06 4.47
N LYS A 81 -7.39 13.51 3.72
CA LYS A 81 -7.49 12.14 3.21
C LYS A 81 -7.58 11.11 4.33
N PHE A 82 -6.78 11.26 5.38
CA PHE A 82 -6.84 10.39 6.55
C PHE A 82 -8.23 10.40 7.20
N MET A 83 -8.80 11.58 7.45
CA MET A 83 -10.13 11.72 8.04
C MET A 83 -11.22 11.12 7.15
N VAL A 84 -11.18 11.40 5.85
CA VAL A 84 -12.15 10.87 4.88
C VAL A 84 -12.10 9.34 4.82
N GLU A 85 -10.91 8.74 4.71
CA GLU A 85 -10.80 7.28 4.67
C GLU A 85 -11.19 6.65 6.00
N THR A 86 -10.88 7.30 7.13
CA THR A 86 -11.29 6.82 8.46
C THR A 86 -12.81 6.86 8.64
N ALA A 87 -13.46 7.94 8.23
CA ALA A 87 -14.92 8.07 8.25
C ALA A 87 -15.57 6.99 7.38
N ARG A 88 -15.08 6.78 6.15
CA ARG A 88 -15.57 5.73 5.25
C ARG A 88 -15.44 4.34 5.87
N LEU A 89 -14.29 4.00 6.44
CA LEU A 89 -14.06 2.69 7.07
C LEU A 89 -14.95 2.46 8.30
N ARG A 90 -15.39 3.53 8.97
CA ARG A 90 -16.32 3.49 10.10
C ARG A 90 -17.79 3.58 9.69
N GLY A 91 -18.11 3.66 8.40
CA GLY A 91 -19.48 3.85 7.91
C GLY A 91 -20.08 5.21 8.26
N GLN A 92 -19.25 6.23 8.47
CA GLN A 92 -19.66 7.60 8.79
C GLN A 92 -19.66 8.47 7.52
N ASP A 93 -20.49 9.52 7.50
CA ASP A 93 -20.44 10.52 6.44
C ASP A 93 -19.15 11.36 6.54
N PRO A 94 -18.23 11.28 5.54
CA PRO A 94 -17.00 12.07 5.57
C PRO A 94 -17.24 13.58 5.53
N VAL A 95 -18.32 14.04 4.90
CA VAL A 95 -18.62 15.47 4.81
C VAL A 95 -18.98 16.01 6.17
N ALA A 96 -19.91 15.35 6.88
CA ALA A 96 -20.27 15.68 8.26
C ALA A 96 -19.05 15.75 9.19
N ILE A 97 -18.14 14.77 9.10
CA ILE A 97 -16.91 14.74 9.90
C ILE A 97 -16.01 15.95 9.61
N LEU A 98 -15.80 16.29 8.33
CA LEU A 98 -14.96 17.42 7.97
C LEU A 98 -15.60 18.76 8.39
N THR A 99 -16.92 18.92 8.21
CA THR A 99 -17.61 20.15 8.61
C THR A 99 -17.63 20.35 10.12
N GLY A 100 -17.73 19.27 10.91
CA GLY A 100 -17.69 19.34 12.38
C GLY A 100 -16.34 19.78 12.97
N LEU A 101 -15.27 19.78 12.16
CA LEU A 101 -13.95 20.27 12.55
C LEU A 101 -13.73 21.75 12.20
N MET A 102 -14.62 22.36 11.42
CA MET A 102 -14.55 23.75 10.99
C MET A 102 -15.34 24.70 11.92
N CYS A 103 -15.82 24.18 13.04
CA CYS A 103 -16.53 24.94 14.09
C CYS A 103 -15.57 25.67 15.02
#